data_AF-A0A0E9Y2F9-F1
#
_entry.id   AF-A0A0E9Y2F9-F1
#
_cell.length_a   1.000
_cell.length_b   1.000
_cell.length_c   1.000
_cell.angle_alpha   90.00
_cell.angle_beta   90.00
_cell.angle_gamma   90.00
#
_symmetry.space_group_name_H-M   'P 1'
#
loop_
_entity.id
_entity.type
_entity.pdbx_description
1 polymer ?
#
loop_
_entity_poly.entity_id
_entity_poly.type
_entity_poly.pdbx_seq_one_letter_code
_entity_poly.pdbx_strand_id
1 'polypeptide(L)'
;AAGAASRSLLMLSFVGFAGGWRVRFSRARTTDALFHLSPGRTKKVRMMHQSGRFLVADCPSMGASALVLPYRRSDAVMVLLLPTDPYGLSTLQEKLSVKAFELRFREREVDVSLPRFRLRQVTDLRRVLPALGVEDLFTERANLSGLSKAR
;
A
#
# COMPACT_ATOMS: atom_id res chain seq x y z
N ALA A 1 29.11 -34.94 25.72
CA ALA A 1 28.80 -34.13 24.53
C ALA A 1 27.38 -33.57 24.69
N ALA A 2 27.24 -32.34 25.17
CA ALA A 2 25.95 -31.69 25.33
C ALA A 2 25.66 -30.89 24.05
N GLY A 3 24.70 -31.35 23.26
CA GLY A 3 24.22 -30.62 22.09
C GLY A 3 23.57 -29.33 22.56
N ALA A 4 24.16 -28.19 22.23
CA ALA A 4 23.60 -26.88 22.52
C ALA A 4 22.21 -26.78 21.87
N ALA A 5 21.17 -26.62 22.70
CA ALA A 5 19.82 -26.40 22.22
C ALA A 5 19.76 -25.05 21.49
N SER A 6 19.59 -25.09 20.17
CA SER A 6 19.39 -23.88 19.36
C SER A 6 18.09 -23.19 19.78
N ARG A 7 18.21 -21.95 20.27
CA ARG A 7 17.06 -21.09 20.61
C ARG A 7 16.59 -20.40 19.35
N SER A 8 15.65 -21.02 18.64
CA SER A 8 15.07 -20.46 17.42
C SER A 8 13.63 -20.01 17.67
N LEU A 9 13.34 -18.73 17.41
CA LEU A 9 11.98 -18.18 17.43
C LEU A 9 11.58 -17.79 16.00
N LEU A 10 10.39 -18.21 15.58
CA LEU A 10 9.81 -17.85 14.29
C LEU A 10 8.61 -16.93 14.51
N MET A 11 8.68 -15.73 13.95
CA MET A 11 7.55 -14.80 13.89
C MET A 11 6.96 -14.80 12.48
N LEU A 12 5.69 -15.21 12.38
CA LEU A 12 4.90 -15.10 11.15
C LEU A 12 3.68 -14.23 11.45
N SER A 13 3.49 -13.18 10.64
CA SER A 13 2.29 -12.35 10.69
C SER A 13 1.67 -12.29 9.30
N PHE A 14 0.35 -12.49 9.23
CA PHE A 14 -0.41 -12.39 8.00
C PHE A 14 -1.55 -11.40 8.20
N VAL A 15 -1.63 -10.42 7.31
CA VAL A 15 -2.73 -9.45 7.26
C VAL A 15 -3.42 -9.57 5.91
N GLY A 16 -4.71 -9.88 5.93
CA GLY A 16 -5.55 -9.94 4.74
C GLY A 16 -6.61 -8.85 4.79
N PHE A 17 -6.70 -8.04 3.73
CA PHE A 17 -7.75 -7.03 3.59
C PHE A 17 -8.62 -7.32 2.36
N ALA A 18 -9.91 -7.51 2.59
CA ALA A 18 -10.91 -7.73 1.54
C ALA A 18 -12.14 -6.84 1.78
N GLY A 19 -12.00 -5.54 1.49
CA GLY A 19 -13.09 -4.56 1.58
C GLY A 19 -13.84 -4.41 0.25
N GLY A 20 -15.18 -4.36 0.31
CA GLY A 20 -15.98 -3.90 -0.81
C GLY A 20 -16.15 -2.38 -0.77
N TRP A 21 -16.10 -1.69 -1.90
CA TRP A 21 -16.35 -0.24 -1.96
C TRP A 21 -17.77 0.13 -1.50
N ARG A 22 -17.92 1.28 -0.83
CA ARG A 22 -19.22 1.84 -0.44
C ARG A 22 -20.10 2.08 -1.66
N VAL A 23 -19.54 2.73 -2.68
CA VAL A 23 -20.11 2.85 -4.03
C VAL A 23 -19.35 1.87 -4.92
N ARG A 24 -20.06 0.89 -5.47
CA ARG A 24 -19.44 -0.18 -6.27
C ARG A 24 -19.29 0.21 -7.73
N PHE A 25 -18.13 -0.11 -8.29
CA PHE A 25 -17.95 -0.14 -9.74
C PHE A 25 -18.84 -1.21 -10.37
N SER A 26 -19.55 -0.85 -11.44
CA SER A 26 -20.35 -1.80 -12.21
C SER A 26 -19.45 -2.76 -12.98
N ARG A 27 -19.75 -4.07 -12.90
CA ARG A 27 -19.03 -5.10 -13.67
C ARG A 27 -19.18 -4.89 -15.18
N ALA A 28 -20.35 -4.42 -15.63
CA ALA A 28 -20.63 -4.14 -17.04
C ALA A 28 -19.78 -2.98 -17.57
N ARG A 29 -19.39 -2.05 -16.70
CA ARG A 29 -18.48 -0.94 -17.00
C ARG A 29 -17.00 -1.27 -16.77
N THR A 30 -16.66 -2.54 -16.56
CA THR A 30 -15.26 -2.95 -16.49
C THR A 30 -14.83 -3.41 -17.88
N THR A 31 -13.83 -2.76 -18.46
CA THR A 31 -13.32 -3.04 -19.81
C THR A 31 -11.82 -3.32 -19.76
N ASP A 32 -11.27 -3.79 -20.87
CA ASP A 32 -9.82 -3.86 -21.00
C ASP A 32 -9.26 -2.47 -21.35
N ALA A 33 -8.19 -2.05 -20.67
CA ALA A 33 -7.47 -0.82 -20.99
C ALA A 33 -5.95 -1.02 -20.85
N LEU A 34 -5.18 -0.10 -21.42
CA LEU A 34 -3.72 -0.07 -21.24
C LEU A 34 -3.36 0.61 -19.92
N PHE A 35 -2.39 0.03 -19.20
CA PHE A 35 -1.75 0.62 -18.02
C PHE A 35 -0.27 0.86 -18.32
N HIS A 36 0.20 2.07 -18.08
CA HIS A 36 1.57 2.50 -18.40
C HIS A 36 2.50 2.14 -17.25
N LEU A 37 3.50 1.29 -17.52
CA LEU A 37 4.48 0.84 -16.53
C LEU A 37 5.74 1.73 -16.55
N SER A 38 6.19 2.07 -17.76
CA SER A 38 7.33 2.95 -18.03
C SER A 38 7.24 3.44 -19.48
N PRO A 39 8.07 4.40 -19.92
CA PRO A 39 8.11 4.81 -21.32
C PRO A 39 8.24 3.59 -22.26
N GLY A 40 7.34 3.50 -23.24
CA GLY A 40 7.30 2.39 -24.20
C GLY A 40 6.80 1.04 -23.65
N ARG A 41 6.48 0.93 -22.35
CA ARG A 41 6.01 -0.33 -21.74
C ARG A 41 4.60 -0.17 -21.17
N THR A 42 3.64 -0.84 -21.79
CA THR A 42 2.25 -0.90 -21.36
C THR A 42 1.81 -2.33 -21.08
N LYS A 43 0.83 -2.48 -20.19
CA LYS A 43 0.18 -3.76 -19.90
C LYS A 43 -1.33 -3.62 -20.02
N LYS A 44 -1.98 -4.57 -20.69
CA LYS A 44 -3.44 -4.65 -20.75
C LYS A 44 -3.99 -5.11 -19.39
N VAL A 45 -4.94 -4.37 -18.82
CA VAL A 45 -5.55 -4.63 -17.51
C VAL A 45 -7.07 -4.51 -17.58
N ARG A 46 -7.77 -5.14 -16.63
CA ARG A 46 -9.20 -4.90 -16.41
C ARG A 46 -9.37 -3.56 -15.68
N MET A 47 -9.82 -2.54 -16.39
CA MET A 47 -10.07 -1.21 -15.86
C MET A 47 -11.53 -1.09 -15.43
N MET A 48 -11.76 -0.68 -14.19
CA MET A 48 -13.10 -0.41 -13.67
C MET A 48 -13.42 1.07 -13.87
N HIS A 49 -14.65 1.38 -14.33
CA HIS A 49 -15.07 2.75 -14.57
C HIS A 49 -16.30 3.10 -13.73
N GLN A 50 -16.29 4.27 -13.07
CA GLN A 50 -17.46 4.87 -12.45
C GLN A 50 -17.41 6.40 -12.53
N SER A 51 -18.57 7.04 -12.44
CA SER A 51 -18.72 8.50 -12.48
C SER A 51 -19.56 8.88 -11.27
N GLY A 52 -19.22 9.97 -10.60
CA GLY A 52 -19.99 10.44 -9.44
C GLY A 52 -19.20 11.41 -8.57
N ARG A 53 -19.78 11.74 -7.41
CA ARG A 53 -19.18 12.66 -6.46
C ARG A 53 -18.21 11.92 -5.53
N PHE A 54 -16.95 12.34 -5.52
CA PHE A 54 -15.91 11.78 -4.68
C PHE A 54 -15.14 12.89 -3.95
N LEU A 55 -14.57 12.54 -2.80
CA LEU A 55 -13.60 13.39 -2.11
C LEU A 55 -12.27 13.29 -2.84
N VAL A 56 -11.78 14.44 -3.28
CA VAL A 56 -10.55 14.57 -4.05
C VAL A 56 -9.74 15.78 -3.57
N ALA A 57 -8.42 15.74 -3.71
CA ALA A 57 -7.55 16.85 -3.40
C ALA A 57 -6.51 17.05 -4.50
N ASP A 58 -6.23 18.31 -4.83
CA ASP A 58 -5.13 18.65 -5.71
C ASP A 58 -3.87 18.83 -4.85
N CYS A 59 -2.77 18.18 -5.24
CA CYS A 59 -1.53 18.11 -4.47
C CYS A 59 -0.37 18.71 -5.27
N PRO A 60 -0.37 20.03 -5.54
CA PRO A 60 0.61 20.65 -6.44
C PRO A 60 2.05 20.52 -5.92
N SER A 61 2.26 20.56 -4.59
CA SER A 61 3.58 20.34 -3.97
C SER A 61 4.16 18.95 -4.27
N MET A 62 3.30 17.96 -4.44
CA MET A 62 3.68 16.58 -4.79
C MET A 62 3.59 16.30 -6.29
N GLY A 63 3.04 17.21 -7.10
CA GLY A 63 2.77 16.96 -8.52
C GLY A 63 1.76 15.84 -8.74
N ALA A 64 0.72 15.78 -7.90
CA ALA A 64 -0.25 14.69 -7.90
C ALA A 64 -1.67 15.17 -7.62
N SER A 65 -2.64 14.26 -7.79
CA SER A 65 -4.00 14.37 -7.31
C SER A 65 -4.31 13.21 -6.36
N ALA A 66 -5.24 13.41 -5.43
CA ALA A 66 -5.69 12.41 -4.48
C ALA A 66 -7.17 12.11 -4.66
N LEU A 67 -7.56 10.84 -4.50
CA LEU A 67 -8.94 10.37 -4.52
C LEU A 67 -9.20 9.48 -3.30
N VAL A 68 -10.35 9.66 -2.65
CA VAL A 68 -10.79 8.81 -1.53
C VAL A 68 -11.90 7.86 -1.97
N LEU A 69 -11.67 6.56 -1.74
CA LEU A 69 -12.64 5.50 -1.95
C LEU A 69 -12.99 4.83 -0.62
N PRO A 70 -14.16 5.14 -0.03
CA PRO A 70 -14.58 4.54 1.23
C PRO A 70 -15.01 3.08 1.04
N TYR A 71 -14.70 2.24 2.04
CA TYR A 71 -15.20 0.88 2.09
C TYR A 71 -16.62 0.81 2.67
N ARG A 72 -17.33 -0.26 2.33
CA ARG A 72 -18.69 -0.53 2.80
C ARG A 72 -18.62 -1.12 4.21
N ARG A 73 -19.43 -0.60 5.13
CA ARG A 73 -19.54 -1.07 6.53
C ARG A 73 -18.21 -1.04 7.29
N SER A 74 -17.36 -0.06 7.01
CA SER A 74 -16.20 0.26 7.85
C SER A 74 -15.85 1.74 7.73
N ASP A 75 -15.11 2.24 8.70
CA ASP A 75 -14.54 3.60 8.68
C ASP A 75 -13.24 3.66 7.85
N ALA A 76 -12.80 2.52 7.32
CA ALA A 76 -11.63 2.47 6.47
C ALA A 76 -11.90 3.11 5.11
N VAL A 77 -10.92 3.84 4.60
CA VAL A 77 -10.92 4.42 3.26
C VAL A 77 -9.62 4.07 2.54
N MET A 78 -9.67 3.95 1.22
CA MET A 78 -8.47 3.95 0.39
C MET A 78 -8.23 5.34 -0.15
N VAL A 79 -7.04 5.89 0.11
CA VAL A 79 -6.58 7.13 -0.53
C VAL A 79 -5.65 6.73 -1.67
N LEU A 80 -5.98 7.16 -2.88
CA LEU A 80 -5.21 6.93 -4.09
C LEU A 80 -4.52 8.23 -4.48
N LEU A 81 -3.19 8.24 -4.47
CA LEU A 81 -2.38 9.33 -5.00
C LEU A 81 -1.97 8.99 -6.43
N LEU A 82 -2.35 9.84 -7.37
CA LEU A 82 -2.05 9.70 -8.79
C LEU A 82 -1.12 10.84 -9.22
N PRO A 83 0.15 10.57 -9.56
CA PRO A 83 1.03 11.56 -10.18
C PRO A 83 0.38 12.16 -11.43
N THR A 84 0.59 13.46 -11.65
CA THR A 84 0.14 14.14 -12.88
C THR A 84 0.96 13.67 -14.09
N ASP A 85 2.24 13.38 -13.89
CA ASP A 85 3.10 12.72 -14.89
C ASP A 85 2.88 11.19 -14.85
N PRO A 86 2.52 10.53 -15.96
CA PRO A 86 2.38 9.07 -16.04
C PRO A 86 3.59 8.27 -15.55
N TYR A 87 4.79 8.87 -15.54
CA TYR A 87 6.03 8.24 -15.07
C TYR A 87 6.60 8.89 -13.79
N GLY A 88 5.85 9.81 -13.16
CA GLY A 88 6.26 10.59 -12.00
C GLY A 88 6.18 9.87 -10.65
N LEU A 89 6.09 8.53 -10.62
CA LEU A 89 5.93 7.78 -9.38
C LEU A 89 7.14 7.92 -8.46
N SER A 90 8.37 7.89 -8.99
CA SER A 90 9.59 8.07 -8.20
C SER A 90 9.63 9.43 -7.51
N THR A 91 9.35 10.50 -8.24
CA THR A 91 9.28 11.87 -7.70
C THR A 91 8.17 12.01 -6.66
N LEU A 92 7.02 11.36 -6.86
CA LEU A 92 5.97 11.33 -5.86
C LEU A 92 6.43 10.62 -4.58
N GLN A 93 7.15 9.49 -4.70
CA GLN A 93 7.66 8.74 -3.55
C GLN A 93 8.66 9.54 -2.71
N GLU A 94 9.55 10.29 -3.35
CA GLU A 94 10.52 11.17 -2.67
C GLU A 94 9.85 12.31 -1.92
N LYS A 95 8.76 12.84 -2.48
CA LYS A 95 7.98 13.94 -1.88
C LYS A 95 6.93 13.44 -0.88
N LEU A 96 6.69 12.13 -0.83
CA LEU A 96 5.72 11.54 0.07
C LEU A 96 6.20 11.72 1.50
N SER A 97 5.49 12.56 2.23
CA SER A 97 5.77 12.86 3.63
C SER A 97 4.48 12.75 4.44
N VAL A 98 4.59 12.87 5.76
CA VAL A 98 3.42 12.88 6.66
C VAL A 98 2.41 13.98 6.26
N LYS A 99 2.84 15.04 5.56
CA LYS A 99 1.96 16.08 5.01
C LYS A 99 0.97 15.56 3.96
N ALA A 100 1.18 14.39 3.37
CA ALA A 100 0.20 13.73 2.53
C ALA A 100 -1.09 13.34 3.30
N PHE A 101 -1.05 13.33 4.64
CA PHE A 101 -2.23 13.14 5.49
C PHE A 101 -2.95 14.46 5.83
N GLU A 102 -2.37 15.62 5.53
CA GLU A 102 -2.95 16.95 5.75
C GLU A 102 -3.71 17.49 4.53
N LEU A 103 -3.95 16.63 3.53
CA LEU A 103 -4.60 17.02 2.28
C LEU A 103 -6.03 17.52 2.53
N ARG A 104 -6.35 18.66 1.93
CA ARG A 104 -7.69 19.27 1.99
C ARG A 104 -8.58 18.71 0.90
N PHE A 105 -9.32 17.66 1.24
CA PHE A 105 -10.28 17.06 0.33
C PHE A 105 -11.51 17.93 0.12
N ARG A 106 -11.99 17.96 -1.12
CA ARG A 106 -13.25 18.58 -1.53
C ARG A 106 -14.05 17.58 -2.33
N GLU A 107 -15.36 17.62 -2.17
CA GLU A 107 -16.23 16.78 -2.98
C GLU A 107 -16.35 17.38 -4.39
N ARG A 108 -16.05 16.59 -5.42
CA ARG A 108 -16.20 16.96 -6.84
C ARG A 108 -16.81 15.81 -7.62
N GLU A 109 -17.55 16.13 -8.66
CA GLU A 109 -17.98 15.15 -9.65
C GLU A 109 -16.79 14.82 -10.56
N VAL A 110 -16.41 13.54 -10.60
CA VAL A 110 -15.26 13.04 -11.36
C VAL A 110 -15.54 11.68 -11.99
N ASP A 111 -14.87 11.42 -13.11
CA ASP A 111 -14.78 10.09 -13.70
C ASP A 111 -13.57 9.33 -13.13
N VAL A 112 -13.84 8.18 -12.51
CA VAL A 112 -12.82 7.34 -11.90
C VAL A 112 -12.60 6.11 -12.79
N SER A 113 -11.35 5.97 -13.26
CA SER A 113 -10.85 4.76 -13.93
C SER A 113 -9.79 4.11 -13.05
N LEU A 114 -10.06 2.92 -12.53
CA LEU A 114 -9.19 2.24 -11.57
C LEU A 114 -8.92 0.79 -12.01
N PRO A 115 -7.66 0.36 -12.16
CA PRO A 115 -7.34 -1.03 -12.47
C PRO A 115 -7.91 -1.94 -11.39
N ARG A 116 -8.51 -3.07 -11.78
CA ARG A 116 -8.85 -4.13 -10.83
C ARG A 116 -7.56 -4.80 -10.38
N PHE A 117 -7.23 -4.68 -9.10
CA PHE A 117 -5.99 -5.22 -8.54
C PHE A 117 -6.23 -6.22 -7.41
N ARG A 118 -5.19 -7.00 -7.13
CA ARG A 118 -5.02 -7.83 -5.93
C ARG A 118 -3.56 -7.71 -5.53
N LEU A 119 -3.29 -7.21 -4.33
CA LEU A 119 -1.95 -7.08 -3.79
C LEU A 119 -1.63 -8.28 -2.90
N ARG A 120 -0.46 -8.87 -3.09
CA ARG A 120 0.12 -9.90 -2.23
C ARG A 120 1.58 -9.58 -2.06
N GLN A 121 2.03 -9.43 -0.82
CA GLN A 121 3.41 -9.15 -0.49
C GLN A 121 3.83 -10.01 0.69
N VAL A 122 5.02 -10.59 0.59
CA VAL A 122 5.69 -11.29 1.68
C VAL A 122 6.96 -10.53 1.95
N THR A 123 7.14 -10.09 3.19
CA THR A 123 8.31 -9.31 3.61
C THR A 123 9.09 -10.11 4.64
N ASP A 124 10.37 -10.37 4.33
CA ASP A 124 11.30 -10.93 5.31
C ASP A 124 11.82 -9.82 6.20
N LEU A 125 11.26 -9.71 7.39
CA LEU A 125 11.60 -8.66 8.35
C LEU A 125 13.07 -8.72 8.80
N ARG A 126 13.74 -9.88 8.68
CA ARG A 126 15.18 -10.01 8.97
C ARG A 126 16.05 -9.14 8.06
N ARG A 127 15.53 -8.75 6.89
CA ARG A 127 16.22 -7.85 5.95
C ARG A 127 15.89 -6.38 6.16
N VAL A 128 14.69 -6.11 6.69
CA VAL A 128 14.15 -4.75 6.82
C VAL A 128 14.48 -4.15 8.17
N LEU A 129 14.25 -4.90 9.25
CA LEU A 129 14.35 -4.40 10.62
C LEU A 129 15.79 -4.00 11.01
N PRO A 130 16.87 -4.70 10.58
CA PRO A 130 18.23 -4.21 10.82
C PRO A 130 18.51 -2.85 10.16
N ALA A 131 18.02 -2.63 8.94
CA ALA A 131 18.16 -1.33 8.26
C ALA A 131 17.35 -0.21 8.95
N LEU A 132 16.42 -0.56 9.84
CA LEU A 132 15.66 0.36 10.69
C LEU A 132 16.22 0.45 12.12
N GLY A 133 17.38 -0.16 12.40
CA GLY A 133 18.08 -0.10 13.70
C GLY A 133 17.79 -1.27 14.65
N VAL A 134 17.00 -2.26 14.25
CA VAL A 134 16.76 -3.49 15.04
C VAL A 134 17.73 -4.57 14.58
N GLU A 135 18.98 -4.43 15.00
CA GLU A 135 20.10 -5.26 14.53
C GLU A 135 20.26 -6.55 15.34
N ASP A 136 20.30 -6.43 16.67
CA ASP A 136 20.68 -7.54 17.56
C ASP A 136 19.69 -8.70 17.52
N LEU A 137 18.39 -8.42 17.28
CA LEU A 137 17.27 -9.38 17.35
C LEU A 137 17.48 -10.64 16.48
N PHE A 138 18.24 -10.52 15.39
CA PHE A 138 18.48 -11.62 14.43
C PHE A 138 19.88 -12.21 14.54
N THR A 139 20.60 -11.92 15.64
CA THR A 139 21.97 -12.37 15.89
C THR A 139 22.08 -13.03 17.26
N GLU A 140 23.25 -13.60 17.56
CA GLU A 140 23.58 -14.16 18.87
C GLU A 140 23.58 -13.12 20.01
N ARG A 141 23.55 -11.82 19.69
CA ARG A 141 23.46 -10.73 20.68
C ARG A 141 22.03 -10.51 21.20
N ALA A 142 21.03 -11.15 20.61
CA ALA A 142 19.64 -10.97 21.00
C ALA A 142 19.38 -11.36 22.47
N ASN A 143 19.03 -10.38 23.31
CA ASN A 143 18.59 -10.66 24.67
C ASN A 143 17.07 -10.93 24.71
N LEU A 144 16.69 -12.20 24.59
CA LEU A 144 15.30 -12.66 24.62
C LEU A 144 14.90 -13.30 25.97
N SER A 145 15.63 -12.99 27.05
CA SER A 145 15.41 -13.57 28.38
C SER A 145 14.00 -13.32 28.95
N GLY A 146 13.32 -12.26 28.51
CA GLY A 146 11.93 -11.97 28.86
C GLY A 146 10.90 -12.90 28.20
N LEU A 147 11.25 -13.58 27.10
CA LEU A 147 10.36 -14.52 26.40
C LEU A 147 10.56 -15.97 26.86
N SER A 148 11.78 -16.34 27.24
CA SER A 148 12.10 -17.69 27.72
C SER A 148 13.33 -17.65 28.62
N LYS A 149 13.27 -18.35 29.77
CA LYS A 149 14.41 -18.49 30.67
C LYS A 149 15.42 -19.47 30.07
N ALA A 150 16.70 -19.17 30.22
CA ALA A 150 17.75 -20.16 30.01
C ALA A 150 17.54 -21.32 30.99
N ARG A 151 17.39 -22.54 30.48
CA ARG A 151 17.58 -23.76 31.28
C ARG A 151 19.06 -24.06 31.39
#